data_AF-A0A5B8Y0Z5-F1
#
_entry.id   AF-A0A5B8Y0Z5-F1
#
_cell.length_a   1.000
_cell.length_b   1.000
_cell.length_c   1.000
_cell.angle_alpha   90.00
_cell.angle_beta   90.00
_cell.angle_gamma   90.00
#
_symmetry.space_group_name_H-M   'P 1'
#
loop_
_entity.id
_entity.type
_entity.pdbx_description
1 polymer ?
#
loop_
_entity_poly.entity_id
_entity_poly.type
_entity_poly.pdbx_seq_one_letter_code
_entity_poly.pdbx_strand_id
1 'polypeptide(L)'
;MSTRQRVIQIVADVIEAPESEVRPDSHFLNDLGMTSLEIVNLIWRVESEFSLGETPESVLEGLATVAQLVEFVDSLRNEESEVIESANGAVILASDHAGIGLKAHLIEWLRARGWDAIDLGPSDSTAVDYPSFAGNLARKVSRGDFHAGVLICGSGIGMSIAANKVPGIRAALVNEPLSASMSRKHNNANVLCLGARMVGPDLAAACLQGFLETEFEPGDDGRHQRRVNMISDLEHG
;
A
#
# COMPACT_ATOMS: atom_id res chain seq x y z
N MET A 1 -0.21 -18.68 -3.89
CA MET A 1 0.25 -18.91 -5.27
C MET A 1 1.63 -18.28 -5.40
N SER A 2 2.62 -18.97 -5.99
CA SER A 2 3.99 -18.43 -6.07
C SER A 2 4.12 -17.33 -7.13
N THR A 3 5.13 -16.46 -7.04
CA THR A 3 5.44 -15.44 -8.07
C THR A 3 5.53 -16.09 -9.43
N ARG A 4 6.30 -17.18 -9.53
CA ARG A 4 6.46 -17.98 -10.74
C ARG A 4 5.13 -18.43 -11.35
N GLN A 5 4.23 -19.01 -10.55
CA GLN A 5 2.92 -19.46 -11.04
C GLN A 5 2.12 -18.28 -11.59
N ARG A 6 2.17 -17.13 -10.92
CA ARG A 6 1.38 -15.97 -11.32
C ARG A 6 1.91 -15.32 -12.59
N VAL A 7 3.23 -15.18 -12.70
CA VAL A 7 3.88 -14.70 -13.93
C VAL A 7 3.57 -15.62 -15.11
N ILE A 8 3.65 -16.96 -14.92
CA ILE A 8 3.30 -17.93 -15.97
C ILE A 8 1.86 -17.73 -16.44
N GLN A 9 0.91 -17.54 -15.51
CA GLN A 9 -0.48 -17.31 -15.86
C GLN A 9 -0.69 -16.00 -16.64
N ILE A 10 -0.04 -14.91 -16.23
CA ILE A 10 -0.11 -13.63 -16.97
C ILE A 10 0.46 -13.78 -18.38
N VAL A 11 1.60 -14.46 -18.52
CA VAL A 11 2.22 -14.72 -19.84
C VAL A 11 1.27 -15.53 -20.72
N ALA A 12 0.71 -16.62 -20.20
CA ALA A 12 -0.26 -17.47 -20.88
C ALA A 12 -1.50 -16.67 -21.35
N ASP A 13 -2.01 -15.78 -20.50
CA ASP A 13 -3.14 -14.90 -20.81
C ASP A 13 -2.81 -13.82 -21.86
N VAL A 14 -1.55 -13.43 -22.01
CA VAL A 14 -1.13 -12.45 -23.04
C VAL A 14 -1.02 -13.11 -24.41
N ILE A 15 -0.52 -14.35 -24.46
CA ILE A 15 -0.34 -15.10 -25.71
C ILE A 15 -1.54 -15.98 -26.08
N GLU A 16 -2.60 -15.95 -25.28
CA GLU A 16 -3.82 -16.76 -25.43
C GLU A 16 -3.55 -18.28 -25.53
N ALA A 17 -2.59 -18.77 -24.76
CA ALA A 17 -2.16 -20.17 -24.74
C ALA A 17 -2.39 -20.81 -23.35
N PRO A 18 -2.49 -22.15 -23.24
CA PRO A 18 -2.57 -22.81 -21.94
C PRO A 18 -1.26 -22.65 -21.16
N GLU A 19 -1.35 -22.52 -19.83
CA GLU A 19 -0.17 -22.38 -18.93
C GLU A 19 0.88 -23.49 -19.12
N SER A 20 0.46 -24.69 -19.56
CA SER A 20 1.36 -25.82 -19.85
C SER A 20 2.36 -25.57 -20.99
N GLU A 21 2.10 -24.57 -21.84
CA GLU A 21 2.98 -24.19 -22.96
C GLU A 21 4.03 -23.16 -22.56
N VAL A 22 3.87 -22.49 -21.41
CA VAL A 22 4.79 -21.46 -20.92
C VAL A 22 5.83 -22.10 -19.98
N ARG A 23 7.08 -22.17 -20.43
CA ARG A 23 8.19 -22.68 -19.62
C ARG A 23 9.05 -21.52 -19.09
N PRO A 24 9.75 -21.70 -17.95
CA PRO A 24 10.63 -20.65 -17.43
C PRO A 24 11.74 -20.25 -18.41
N ASP A 25 12.28 -21.20 -19.15
CA ASP A 25 13.33 -20.99 -20.15
C ASP A 25 12.79 -20.45 -21.49
N SER A 26 11.47 -20.34 -21.65
CA SER A 26 10.86 -19.80 -22.87
C SER A 26 11.27 -18.35 -23.09
N HIS A 27 11.85 -18.08 -24.25
CA HIS A 27 12.14 -16.74 -24.74
C HIS A 27 10.87 -16.11 -25.34
N PHE A 28 10.56 -14.87 -24.97
CA PHE A 28 9.33 -14.18 -25.37
C PHE A 28 9.19 -14.10 -26.90
N LEU A 29 10.22 -13.58 -27.58
CA LEU A 29 10.23 -13.50 -29.05
C LEU A 29 10.40 -14.87 -29.74
N ASN A 30 11.41 -15.65 -29.34
CA ASN A 30 11.84 -16.80 -30.13
C ASN A 30 11.01 -18.07 -29.89
N ASP A 31 10.53 -18.30 -28.66
CA ASP A 31 9.80 -19.52 -28.31
C ASP A 31 8.30 -19.28 -28.20
N LEU A 32 7.90 -18.14 -27.63
CA LEU A 32 6.48 -17.77 -27.45
C LEU A 32 5.92 -16.94 -28.62
N GLY A 33 6.77 -16.53 -29.57
CA GLY A 33 6.34 -15.80 -30.76
C GLY A 33 5.77 -14.41 -30.48
N MET A 34 6.06 -13.83 -29.31
CA MET A 34 5.51 -12.54 -28.92
C MET A 34 6.03 -11.41 -29.82
N THR A 35 5.17 -10.42 -30.04
CA THR A 35 5.51 -9.14 -30.66
C THR A 35 6.00 -8.15 -29.61
N SER A 36 6.67 -7.08 -30.05
CA SER A 36 7.06 -5.99 -29.15
C SER A 36 5.87 -5.39 -28.39
N LEU A 37 4.67 -5.34 -29.01
CA LEU A 37 3.47 -4.82 -28.36
C LEU A 37 2.96 -5.75 -27.26
N GLU A 38 3.02 -7.06 -27.46
CA GLU A 38 2.64 -8.06 -26.46
C GLU A 38 3.62 -8.07 -25.28
N ILE A 39 4.91 -7.87 -25.53
CA ILE A 39 5.91 -7.74 -24.47
C ILE A 39 5.62 -6.50 -23.61
N VAL A 40 5.33 -5.36 -24.23
CA VAL A 40 4.95 -4.12 -23.51
C VAL A 40 3.68 -4.35 -22.68
N ASN A 41 2.66 -5.02 -23.24
CA ASN A 41 1.43 -5.35 -22.51
C ASN A 41 1.69 -6.32 -21.33
N LEU A 42 2.56 -7.32 -21.53
CA LEU A 42 2.97 -8.25 -20.49
C LEU A 42 3.61 -7.51 -19.31
N ILE A 43 4.55 -6.61 -19.59
CA ILE A 43 5.22 -5.80 -18.56
C ILE A 43 4.19 -5.00 -17.78
N TRP A 44 3.32 -4.27 -18.47
CA TRP A 44 2.29 -3.46 -17.81
C TRP A 44 1.33 -4.29 -16.94
N ARG A 45 0.93 -5.49 -17.40
CA ARG A 45 0.10 -6.41 -16.60
C ARG A 45 0.83 -6.87 -15.34
N VAL A 46 2.11 -7.18 -15.44
CA VAL A 46 2.95 -7.55 -14.29
C VAL A 46 3.07 -6.39 -13.32
N GLU A 47 3.35 -5.17 -13.80
CA GLU A 47 3.44 -3.98 -12.94
C GLU A 47 2.13 -3.74 -12.19
N SER A 48 1.00 -3.81 -12.89
CA SER A 48 -0.33 -3.65 -12.29
C SER A 48 -0.63 -4.73 -11.25
N GLU A 49 -0.41 -6.00 -11.60
CA GLU A 49 -0.70 -7.15 -10.72
C GLU A 49 0.15 -7.10 -9.44
N PHE A 50 1.44 -6.81 -9.58
CA PHE A 50 2.38 -6.80 -8.46
C PHE A 50 2.51 -5.42 -7.79
N SER A 51 1.73 -4.42 -8.22
CA SER A 51 1.81 -3.03 -7.73
C SER A 51 3.22 -2.43 -7.82
N LEU A 52 3.93 -2.73 -8.91
CA LEU A 52 5.26 -2.21 -9.20
C LEU A 52 5.14 -0.80 -9.81
N GLY A 53 6.17 0.04 -9.60
CA GLY A 53 6.33 1.28 -10.36
C GLY A 53 6.75 1.01 -11.81
N GLU A 54 6.94 2.06 -12.62
CA GLU A 54 7.44 1.92 -13.98
C GLU A 54 8.81 1.24 -14.01
N THR A 55 8.92 0.17 -14.79
CA THR A 55 10.17 -0.55 -14.99
C THR A 55 11.12 0.25 -15.90
N PRO A 56 12.36 0.55 -15.48
CA PRO A 56 13.31 1.30 -16.31
C PRO A 56 13.59 0.60 -17.65
N GLU A 57 13.71 1.38 -18.74
CA GLU A 57 14.00 0.82 -20.08
C GLU A 57 15.23 -0.10 -20.11
N SER A 58 16.27 0.22 -19.33
CA SER A 58 17.48 -0.60 -19.21
C SER A 58 17.22 -2.01 -18.67
N VAL A 59 16.18 -2.18 -17.85
CA VAL A 59 15.77 -3.49 -17.33
C VAL A 59 14.96 -4.22 -18.40
N LEU A 60 14.10 -3.50 -19.13
CA LEU A 60 13.29 -4.07 -20.21
C LEU A 60 14.13 -4.68 -21.33
N GLU A 61 15.24 -4.04 -21.69
CA GLU A 61 16.18 -4.55 -22.69
C GLU A 61 16.80 -5.90 -22.31
N GLY A 62 16.86 -6.22 -21.01
CA GLY A 62 17.42 -7.47 -20.49
C GLY A 62 16.39 -8.58 -20.24
N LEU A 63 15.09 -8.26 -20.26
CA LEU A 63 13.99 -9.20 -19.97
C LEU A 63 13.58 -9.97 -21.23
N ALA A 64 14.25 -11.09 -21.50
CA ALA A 64 14.04 -11.90 -22.70
C ALA A 64 13.27 -13.21 -22.46
N THR A 65 13.29 -13.72 -21.22
CA THR A 65 12.68 -15.01 -20.87
C THR A 65 11.73 -14.90 -19.67
N VAL A 66 10.83 -15.89 -19.54
CA VAL A 66 9.89 -15.99 -18.42
C VAL A 66 10.63 -16.04 -17.07
N ALA A 67 11.75 -16.78 -16.99
CA ALA A 67 12.55 -16.89 -15.78
C ALA A 67 13.13 -15.53 -15.35
N GLN A 68 13.66 -14.75 -16.29
CA GLN A 68 14.19 -13.41 -15.99
C GLN A 68 13.09 -12.47 -15.47
N LEU A 69 11.88 -12.56 -16.01
CA LEU A 69 10.73 -11.80 -15.52
C LEU A 69 10.33 -12.23 -14.10
N VAL A 70 10.35 -13.53 -13.81
CA VAL A 70 10.12 -14.04 -12.45
C VAL A 70 11.20 -13.54 -11.49
N GLU A 71 12.47 -13.65 -11.86
CA GLU A 71 13.61 -13.18 -11.04
C GLU A 71 13.54 -11.68 -10.79
N PHE A 72 13.16 -10.89 -11.79
CA PHE A 72 12.95 -9.45 -11.63
C PHE A 72 11.85 -9.15 -10.62
N VAL A 73 10.68 -9.78 -10.75
CA VAL A 73 9.58 -9.58 -9.79
C VAL A 73 9.98 -10.05 -8.40
N ASP A 74 10.64 -11.20 -8.27
CA ASP A 74 11.13 -11.71 -6.99
C ASP A 74 12.19 -10.78 -6.39
N SER A 75 13.08 -10.18 -7.19
CA SER A 75 14.08 -9.22 -6.70
C SER A 75 13.44 -7.97 -6.12
N LEU A 76 12.45 -7.39 -6.79
CA LEU A 76 11.72 -6.23 -6.29
C LEU A 76 10.91 -6.55 -5.04
N ARG A 77 10.30 -7.75 -4.99
CA ARG A 77 9.60 -8.22 -3.80
C ARG A 77 10.54 -8.45 -2.63
N ASN A 78 11.75 -8.96 -2.90
CA ASN A 78 12.77 -9.16 -1.87
C ASN A 78 13.33 -7.83 -1.36
N GLU A 79 13.62 -6.88 -2.24
CA GLU A 79 13.99 -5.51 -1.84
C GLU A 79 12.88 -4.86 -1.00
N GLU A 80 11.63 -5.01 -1.42
CA GLU A 80 10.48 -4.54 -0.67
C GLU A 80 10.38 -5.24 0.71
N SER A 81 10.60 -6.56 0.77
CA SER A 81 10.63 -7.33 2.01
C SER A 81 11.79 -6.94 2.94
N GLU A 82 13.00 -6.72 2.42
CA GLU A 82 14.16 -6.27 3.21
C GLU A 82 13.94 -4.85 3.76
N VAL A 83 13.36 -3.95 2.94
CA VAL A 83 12.95 -2.62 3.41
C VAL A 83 11.89 -2.75 4.50
N ILE A 84 10.88 -3.60 4.32
CA ILE A 84 9.84 -3.85 5.33
C ILE A 84 10.45 -4.41 6.63
N GLU A 85 11.35 -5.39 6.54
CA GLU A 85 11.97 -6.04 7.70
C GLU A 85 12.89 -5.07 8.46
N SER A 86 13.59 -4.19 7.74
CA SER A 86 14.36 -3.09 8.34
C SER A 86 13.50 -1.97 8.94
N ALA A 87 12.24 -1.86 8.52
CA ALA A 87 11.28 -0.83 8.91
C ALA A 87 10.21 -1.36 9.87
N ASN A 88 10.43 -2.50 10.50
CA ASN A 88 9.46 -3.12 11.40
C ASN A 88 9.14 -2.15 12.56
N GLY A 89 7.91 -1.64 12.59
CA GLY A 89 7.48 -0.58 13.52
C GLY A 89 7.50 0.86 12.98
N ALA A 90 7.81 1.07 11.70
CA ALA A 90 7.72 2.37 11.04
C ALA A 90 6.27 2.81 10.80
N VAL A 91 6.08 4.12 10.58
CA VAL A 91 4.83 4.71 10.10
C VAL A 91 4.92 4.92 8.59
N ILE A 92 3.96 4.38 7.85
CA ILE A 92 3.86 4.59 6.40
C ILE A 92 2.85 5.68 6.09
N LEU A 93 3.17 6.55 5.12
CA LEU A 93 2.32 7.67 4.73
C LEU A 93 2.09 7.65 3.22
N ALA A 94 0.86 7.92 2.80
CA ALA A 94 0.54 8.15 1.39
C ALA A 94 -0.49 9.29 1.26
N SER A 95 -0.51 9.94 0.11
CA SER A 95 -1.48 10.98 -0.16
C SER A 95 -2.08 10.89 -1.56
N ASP A 96 -3.01 11.79 -1.89
CA ASP A 96 -3.19 12.23 -3.27
C ASP A 96 -2.39 13.52 -3.51
N HIS A 97 -2.57 14.11 -4.69
CA HIS A 97 -1.94 15.37 -5.09
C HIS A 97 -2.26 16.55 -4.15
N ALA A 98 -3.44 16.55 -3.50
CA ALA A 98 -3.83 17.62 -2.57
C ALA A 98 -3.18 17.47 -1.18
N GLY A 99 -2.71 16.26 -0.83
CA GLY A 99 -2.13 15.96 0.48
C GLY A 99 -0.61 16.07 0.58
N ILE A 100 0.10 16.34 -0.52
CA ILE A 100 1.58 16.30 -0.57
C ILE A 100 2.23 17.19 0.48
N GLY A 101 1.80 18.45 0.58
CA GLY A 101 2.39 19.41 1.52
C GLY A 101 2.19 18.97 2.98
N LEU A 102 1.00 18.48 3.31
CA LEU A 102 0.71 18.01 4.66
C LEU A 102 1.46 16.70 4.97
N LYS A 103 1.57 15.79 4.00
CA LYS A 103 2.35 14.55 4.11
C LYS A 103 3.81 14.85 4.43
N ALA A 104 4.45 15.73 3.66
CA ALA A 104 5.83 16.13 3.87
C ALA A 104 6.05 16.71 5.28
N HIS A 105 5.16 17.59 5.72
CA HIS A 105 5.20 18.15 7.07
C HIS A 105 5.11 17.06 8.16
N LEU A 106 4.22 16.08 8.02
CA LEU A 106 4.06 15.01 9.00
C LEU A 106 5.25 14.04 8.99
N ILE A 107 5.87 13.79 7.84
CA ILE A 107 7.12 13.01 7.74
C ILE A 107 8.24 13.71 8.53
N GLU A 108 8.41 15.01 8.34
CA GLU A 108 9.40 15.79 9.11
C GLU A 108 9.09 15.76 10.61
N TRP A 109 7.82 15.91 10.98
CA TRP A 109 7.37 15.87 12.37
C TRP A 109 7.67 14.53 13.04
N LEU A 110 7.44 13.41 12.33
CA LEU A 110 7.72 12.04 12.78
C LEU A 110 9.21 11.84 13.01
N ARG A 111 10.03 12.17 12.00
CA ARG A 111 11.49 12.03 12.07
C ARG A 111 12.10 12.85 13.19
N ALA A 112 11.60 14.08 13.41
CA ALA A 112 12.02 14.93 14.52
C ALA A 112 11.73 14.33 15.91
N ARG A 113 10.86 13.32 15.99
CA ARG A 113 10.48 12.60 17.23
C ARG A 113 11.02 11.17 17.28
N GLY A 114 11.92 10.81 16.36
CA GLY A 114 12.56 9.50 16.33
C GLY A 114 11.68 8.38 15.76
N TRP A 115 10.58 8.72 15.09
CA TRP A 115 9.81 7.74 14.33
C TRP A 115 10.40 7.54 12.94
N ASP A 116 10.52 6.28 12.52
CA ASP A 116 10.77 5.95 11.14
C ASP A 116 9.51 6.23 10.31
N ALA A 117 9.70 6.95 9.20
CA ALA A 117 8.62 7.41 8.33
C ALA A 117 8.94 7.09 6.87
N ILE A 118 8.06 6.30 6.26
CA ILE A 118 8.16 5.87 4.85
C ILE A 118 7.08 6.57 4.03
N ASP A 119 7.50 7.22 2.95
CA ASP A 119 6.61 7.88 1.99
C ASP A 119 6.31 6.94 0.81
N LEU A 120 5.03 6.60 0.62
CA LEU A 120 4.55 5.77 -0.48
C LEU A 120 4.02 6.60 -1.67
N GLY A 121 4.27 7.90 -1.67
CA GLY A 121 3.91 8.82 -2.75
C GLY A 121 2.50 9.42 -2.63
N PRO A 122 2.07 10.15 -3.67
CA PRO A 122 2.83 10.54 -4.85
C PRO A 122 3.98 11.50 -4.48
N SER A 123 5.03 11.53 -5.31
CA SER A 123 6.21 12.39 -5.16
C SER A 123 6.06 13.76 -5.82
N ASP A 124 5.11 13.92 -6.74
CA ASP A 124 4.83 15.16 -7.44
C ASP A 124 3.33 15.50 -7.43
N SER A 125 3.00 16.72 -7.85
CA SER A 125 1.64 17.27 -7.81
C SER A 125 0.77 16.91 -9.00
N THR A 126 1.16 15.94 -9.83
CA THR A 126 0.28 15.46 -10.90
C THR A 126 -1.00 14.87 -10.31
N ALA A 127 -2.11 15.08 -11.01
CA ALA A 127 -3.39 14.58 -10.54
C ALA A 127 -3.36 13.05 -10.52
N VAL A 128 -3.64 12.48 -9.35
CA VAL A 128 -3.69 11.04 -9.12
C VAL A 128 -4.99 10.62 -8.45
N ASP A 129 -5.37 9.37 -8.67
CA ASP A 129 -6.53 8.75 -8.05
C ASP A 129 -6.18 8.19 -6.66
N TYR A 130 -6.82 8.75 -5.64
CA TYR A 130 -6.60 8.37 -4.24
C TYR A 130 -6.79 6.86 -3.92
N PRO A 131 -7.69 6.08 -4.58
CA PRO A 131 -7.88 4.68 -4.24
C PRO A 131 -6.63 3.82 -4.42
N SER A 132 -5.77 4.14 -5.41
CA SER A 132 -4.54 3.40 -5.66
C SER A 132 -3.57 3.50 -4.49
N PHE A 133 -3.35 4.73 -4.00
CA PHE A 133 -2.49 5.00 -2.84
C PHE A 133 -3.10 4.47 -1.53
N ALA A 134 -4.40 4.66 -1.33
CA ALA A 134 -5.12 4.12 -0.18
C ALA A 134 -5.00 2.59 -0.12
N GLY A 135 -5.24 1.92 -1.24
CA GLY A 135 -5.19 0.46 -1.34
C GLY A 135 -3.79 -0.10 -1.14
N ASN A 136 -2.76 0.54 -1.69
CA ASN A 136 -1.36 0.14 -1.49
C ASN A 136 -0.99 0.19 0.00
N LEU A 137 -1.16 1.35 0.64
CA LEU A 137 -0.88 1.53 2.07
C LEU A 137 -1.71 0.58 2.94
N ALA A 138 -3.00 0.43 2.65
CA ALA A 138 -3.90 -0.45 3.38
C ALA A 138 -3.45 -1.93 3.31
N ARG A 139 -3.05 -2.43 2.13
CA ARG A 139 -2.52 -3.81 1.99
C ARG A 139 -1.21 -4.02 2.74
N LYS A 140 -0.39 -2.98 2.88
CA LYS A 140 0.85 -3.02 3.65
C LYS A 140 0.57 -3.05 5.16
N VAL A 141 -0.30 -2.16 5.66
CA VAL A 141 -0.69 -2.16 7.08
C VAL A 141 -1.38 -3.46 7.48
N SER A 142 -2.23 -4.05 6.62
CA SER A 142 -3.00 -5.24 6.98
C SER A 142 -2.14 -6.48 7.19
N ARG A 143 -0.93 -6.51 6.64
CA ARG A 143 0.05 -7.60 6.85
C ARG A 143 0.70 -7.57 8.24
N GLY A 144 0.62 -6.44 8.94
CA GLY A 144 1.14 -6.29 10.30
C GLY A 144 2.61 -5.86 10.37
N ASP A 145 3.21 -5.47 9.25
CA ASP A 145 4.64 -5.13 9.18
C ASP A 145 4.96 -3.69 9.61
N PHE A 146 3.93 -2.87 9.83
CA PHE A 146 4.06 -1.44 10.14
C PHE A 146 3.30 -1.10 11.41
N HIS A 147 3.77 -0.08 12.13
CA HIS A 147 3.11 0.40 13.35
C HIS A 147 1.75 1.02 13.04
N ALA A 148 1.70 1.86 12.00
CA ALA A 148 0.49 2.55 11.56
C ALA A 148 0.61 3.05 10.12
N GLY A 149 -0.54 3.29 9.49
CA GLY A 149 -0.64 4.02 8.23
C GLY A 149 -1.24 5.42 8.41
N VAL A 150 -0.81 6.38 7.59
CA VAL A 150 -1.41 7.72 7.51
C VAL A 150 -1.77 8.02 6.05
N LEU A 151 -3.05 8.31 5.82
CA LEU A 151 -3.58 8.66 4.49
C LEU A 151 -4.09 10.09 4.46
N ILE A 152 -3.73 10.81 3.41
CA ILE A 152 -4.05 12.23 3.29
C ILE A 152 -4.63 12.51 1.92
N CYS A 153 -5.83 13.10 1.86
CA CYS A 153 -6.33 13.69 0.62
C CYS A 153 -6.95 15.05 0.89
N GLY A 154 -7.62 15.65 -0.09
CA GLY A 154 -8.30 16.93 0.09
C GLY A 154 -9.22 16.95 1.35
N SER A 155 -10.13 16.00 1.47
CA SER A 155 -11.06 15.89 2.61
C SER A 155 -10.79 14.73 3.57
N GLY A 156 -9.92 13.79 3.20
CA GLY A 156 -9.69 12.53 3.91
C GLY A 156 -10.80 11.47 3.73
N ILE A 157 -11.98 11.85 3.21
CA ILE A 157 -13.15 10.97 3.06
C ILE A 157 -12.86 9.82 2.11
N GLY A 158 -12.42 10.12 0.89
CA GLY A 158 -12.14 9.10 -0.13
C GLY A 158 -11.11 8.08 0.34
N MET A 159 -10.03 8.56 0.95
CA MET A 159 -8.98 7.70 1.54
C MET A 159 -9.56 6.73 2.57
N SER A 160 -10.37 7.23 3.52
CA SER A 160 -10.96 6.38 4.55
C SER A 160 -11.92 5.34 3.97
N ILE A 161 -12.71 5.70 2.95
CA ILE A 161 -13.64 4.77 2.29
C ILE A 161 -12.87 3.67 1.57
N ALA A 162 -11.85 4.03 0.80
CA ALA A 162 -11.06 3.08 0.01
C ALA A 162 -10.22 2.15 0.90
N ALA A 163 -9.54 2.68 1.92
CA ALA A 163 -8.71 1.89 2.81
C ALA A 163 -9.52 0.84 3.60
N ASN A 164 -10.71 1.20 4.09
CA ASN A 164 -11.61 0.27 4.79
C ASN A 164 -12.21 -0.82 3.88
N LYS A 165 -11.90 -0.86 2.57
CA LYS A 165 -12.25 -2.00 1.70
C LYS A 165 -11.23 -3.12 1.75
N VAL A 166 -10.07 -2.91 2.37
CA VAL A 166 -9.06 -3.94 2.56
C VAL A 166 -9.31 -4.66 3.89
N PRO A 167 -9.49 -5.99 3.89
CA PRO A 167 -9.66 -6.75 5.13
C PRO A 167 -8.53 -6.52 6.13
N GLY A 168 -8.87 -6.42 7.41
CA GLY A 168 -7.95 -6.13 8.50
C GLY A 168 -7.70 -4.63 8.74
N ILE A 169 -8.22 -3.75 7.88
CA ILE A 169 -8.03 -2.30 8.01
C ILE A 169 -9.20 -1.64 8.71
N ARG A 170 -8.84 -0.76 9.66
CA ARG A 170 -9.75 0.13 10.36
C ARG A 170 -9.18 1.54 10.22
N ALA A 171 -9.56 2.19 9.12
CA ALA A 171 -9.13 3.55 8.78
C ALA A 171 -10.09 4.58 9.36
N ALA A 172 -9.56 5.49 10.18
CA ALA A 172 -10.34 6.51 10.88
C ALA A 172 -10.06 7.90 10.30
N LEU A 173 -11.08 8.52 9.67
CA LEU A 173 -11.04 9.93 9.33
C LEU A 173 -11.28 10.79 10.56
N VAL A 174 -10.33 11.64 10.89
CA VAL A 174 -10.43 12.54 12.05
C VAL A 174 -10.01 13.95 11.67
N ASN A 175 -10.53 14.94 12.40
CA ASN A 175 -10.19 16.35 12.22
C ASN A 175 -9.71 17.01 13.51
N GLU A 176 -9.57 16.25 14.60
CA GLU A 176 -9.12 16.76 15.89
C GLU A 176 -8.49 15.63 16.76
N PRO A 177 -7.62 15.97 17.74
CA PRO A 177 -6.78 15.00 18.45
C PRO A 177 -7.53 14.00 19.36
N LEU A 178 -8.65 14.38 19.96
CA LEU A 178 -9.47 13.49 20.78
C LEU A 178 -10.03 12.36 19.92
N SER A 179 -10.60 12.65 18.75
CA SER A 179 -11.09 11.63 17.81
C SER A 179 -9.96 10.73 17.33
N ALA A 180 -8.77 11.29 17.09
CA ALA A 180 -7.59 10.50 16.72
C ALA A 180 -7.24 9.47 17.82
N SER A 181 -7.17 9.94 19.08
CA SER A 181 -6.90 9.10 20.25
C SER A 181 -8.01 8.06 20.45
N MET A 182 -9.27 8.47 20.36
CA MET A 182 -10.43 7.60 20.55
C MET A 182 -10.52 6.52 19.46
N SER A 183 -10.12 6.82 18.23
CA SER A 183 -10.08 5.84 17.15
C SER A 183 -9.12 4.68 17.45
N ARG A 184 -7.98 4.96 18.09
CA ARG A 184 -7.07 3.93 18.59
C ARG A 184 -7.66 3.21 19.79
N LYS A 185 -8.02 3.98 20.81
CA LYS A 185 -8.48 3.49 22.12
C LYS A 185 -9.67 2.54 22.00
N HIS A 186 -10.66 2.86 21.15
CA HIS A 186 -11.93 2.13 21.09
C HIS A 186 -12.08 1.24 19.85
N ASN A 187 -11.46 1.60 18.74
CA ASN A 187 -11.63 0.89 17.47
C ASN A 187 -10.37 0.14 17.04
N ASN A 188 -9.28 0.26 17.80
CA ASN A 188 -7.97 -0.25 17.41
C ASN A 188 -7.63 0.13 15.96
N ALA A 189 -7.93 1.37 15.56
CA ALA A 189 -7.73 1.84 14.19
C ALA A 189 -6.25 1.75 13.81
N ASN A 190 -5.89 1.15 12.69
CA ASN A 190 -4.50 0.98 12.25
C ASN A 190 -4.11 1.93 11.11
N VAL A 191 -5.08 2.70 10.60
CA VAL A 191 -4.85 3.76 9.62
C VAL A 191 -5.53 5.05 10.07
N LEU A 192 -4.78 6.15 10.06
CA LEU A 192 -5.27 7.51 10.29
C LEU A 192 -5.55 8.18 8.95
N CYS A 193 -6.73 8.76 8.76
CA CYS A 193 -7.06 9.56 7.58
C CYS A 193 -7.23 11.03 7.95
N LEU A 194 -6.62 11.92 7.17
CA LEU A 194 -6.66 13.38 7.36
C LEU A 194 -7.05 14.09 6.07
N GLY A 195 -7.75 15.23 6.21
CA GLY A 195 -8.09 16.12 5.11
C GLY A 195 -7.17 17.33 5.04
N ALA A 196 -6.31 17.42 4.03
CA ALA A 196 -5.36 18.52 3.85
C ALA A 196 -6.03 19.90 3.64
N ARG A 197 -7.31 19.93 3.23
CA ARG A 197 -8.12 21.15 3.13
C ARG A 197 -8.98 21.40 4.37
N MET A 198 -8.98 20.46 5.32
CA MET A 198 -9.84 20.47 6.51
C MET A 198 -9.06 20.87 7.75
N VAL A 199 -7.81 20.43 7.88
CA VAL A 199 -6.96 20.68 9.05
C VAL A 199 -5.64 21.31 8.64
N GLY A 200 -5.16 22.25 9.47
CA GLY A 200 -3.83 22.82 9.33
C GLY A 200 -2.71 21.89 9.83
N PRO A 201 -1.44 22.16 9.49
CA PRO A 201 -0.31 21.28 9.81
C PRO A 201 -0.16 20.96 11.31
N ASP A 202 -0.24 21.96 12.19
CA ASP A 202 -0.09 21.76 13.63
C ASP A 202 -1.21 20.89 14.22
N LEU A 203 -2.44 21.09 13.75
CA LEU A 203 -3.59 20.30 14.20
C LEU A 203 -3.49 18.86 13.68
N ALA A 204 -3.08 18.67 12.43
CA ALA A 204 -2.82 17.36 11.85
C ALA A 204 -1.72 16.61 12.61
N ALA A 205 -0.65 17.30 13.00
CA ALA A 205 0.42 16.75 13.82
C ALA A 205 -0.08 16.37 15.22
N ALA A 206 -0.94 17.17 15.85
CA ALA A 206 -1.58 16.82 17.11
C ALA A 206 -2.53 15.60 16.98
N CYS A 207 -3.26 15.47 15.86
CA CYS A 207 -4.02 14.27 15.56
C CYS A 207 -3.11 13.04 15.42
N LEU A 208 -2.02 13.16 14.65
CA LEU A 208 -1.06 12.08 14.46
C LEU A 208 -0.44 11.65 15.79
N GLN A 209 -0.06 12.61 16.63
CA GLN A 209 0.44 12.34 17.98
C GLN A 209 -0.58 11.55 18.81
N GLY A 210 -1.81 12.04 18.91
CA GLY A 210 -2.87 11.33 19.64
C GLY A 210 -3.12 9.93 19.11
N PHE A 211 -2.99 9.71 17.81
CA PHE A 211 -3.11 8.40 17.18
C PHE A 211 -1.92 7.46 17.46
N LEU A 212 -0.69 7.95 17.51
CA LEU A 212 0.48 7.10 17.73
C LEU A 212 0.73 6.80 19.21
N GLU A 213 0.43 7.77 20.08
CA GLU A 213 0.70 7.66 21.52
C GLU A 213 -0.44 6.99 22.30
N THR A 214 -1.60 6.76 21.67
CA THR A 214 -2.73 6.09 22.32
C THR A 214 -2.73 4.59 22.05
N GLU A 215 -2.64 3.82 23.13
CA GLU A 215 -2.82 2.36 23.09
C GLU A 215 -4.30 1.98 22.94
N PHE A 216 -4.54 0.81 22.34
CA PHE A 216 -5.87 0.24 22.28
C PHE A 216 -6.32 -0.21 23.67
N GLU A 217 -7.54 0.14 24.06
CA GLU A 217 -8.16 -0.31 25.30
C GLU A 217 -9.30 -1.28 25.00
N PRO A 218 -9.13 -2.59 25.23
CA PRO A 218 -10.19 -3.59 25.07
C PRO A 218 -11.48 -3.26 25.85
N GLY A 219 -11.38 -2.42 26.88
CA GLY A 219 -12.41 -2.10 27.87
C GLY A 219 -12.40 -3.12 29.01
N ASP A 220 -12.68 -2.69 30.24
CA ASP A 220 -12.69 -3.56 31.43
C ASP A 220 -13.62 -4.78 31.28
N ASP A 221 -14.70 -4.61 30.51
CA ASP A 221 -15.69 -5.63 30.17
C ASP A 221 -15.46 -6.28 28.78
N GLY A 222 -14.34 -5.95 28.12
CA GLY A 222 -14.01 -6.42 26.77
C GLY A 222 -14.90 -5.84 25.67
N ARG A 223 -15.71 -4.80 25.93
CA ARG A 223 -16.69 -4.29 24.96
C ARG A 223 -16.07 -3.77 23.67
N HIS A 224 -14.87 -3.19 23.72
CA HIS A 224 -14.22 -2.64 22.53
C HIS A 224 -13.62 -3.77 21.71
N GLN A 225 -12.96 -4.74 22.34
CA GLN A 225 -12.48 -5.94 21.63
C GLN A 225 -13.62 -6.69 20.96
N ARG A 226 -14.75 -6.88 21.65
CA ARG A 226 -15.94 -7.51 21.07
C ARG A 226 -16.42 -6.78 19.81
N ARG A 227 -16.48 -5.44 19.84
CA ARG A 227 -16.91 -4.63 18.69
C ARG A 227 -15.89 -4.64 17.55
N VAL A 228 -14.59 -4.66 17.86
CA VAL A 228 -13.54 -4.83 16.85
C VAL A 228 -13.68 -6.19 16.16
N ASN A 229 -13.93 -7.27 16.92
CA ASN A 229 -14.17 -8.59 16.33
C ASN A 229 -15.42 -8.58 15.44
N MET A 230 -16.52 -7.97 15.89
CA MET A 230 -17.72 -7.82 15.06
C MET A 230 -17.44 -7.07 13.74
N ILE A 231 -16.55 -6.07 13.74
CA ILE A 231 -16.13 -5.38 12.51
C ILE A 231 -15.35 -6.35 11.61
N SER A 232 -14.43 -7.13 12.16
CA SER A 232 -13.68 -8.15 11.41
C SER A 232 -14.59 -9.24 10.85
N ASP A 233 -15.66 -9.61 11.56
CA ASP A 233 -16.64 -10.58 11.06
C ASP A 233 -17.37 -10.05 9.80
N LEU A 234 -17.65 -8.75 9.72
CA LEU A 234 -18.26 -8.12 8.52
C LEU A 234 -17.40 -8.22 7.26
N GLU A 235 -16.09 -8.43 7.41
CA GLU A 235 -15.17 -8.57 6.27
C GLU A 235 -15.31 -9.94 5.57
N HIS A 236 -15.90 -10.92 6.27
CA HIS A 236 -15.96 -12.32 5.83
C HIS A 236 -17.37 -12.80 5.42
N GLY A 237 -18.40 -11.96 5.62
CA GLY A 237 -19.79 -12.22 5.17
C GLY A 237 -20.68 -12.89 6.21
#